data_AF-A0A352WVR5-F1
#
_entry.id   AF-A0A352WVR5-F1
#
_cell.length_a   1.000
_cell.length_b   1.000
_cell.length_c   1.000
_cell.angle_alpha   90.00
_cell.angle_beta   90.00
_cell.angle_gamma   90.00
#
_symmetry.space_group_name_H-M   'P 1'
#
loop_
_entity.id
_entity.type
_entity.pdbx_description
1 polymer ?
#
loop_
_entity_poly.entity_id
_entity_poly.type
_entity_poly.pdbx_seq_one_letter_code
_entity_poly.pdbx_strand_id
1 'polypeptide(L)'
;LEALRSLGIPCEISGRNDLVSLGQKFSGSAQRTTQNRILHHGTLLYNSDLSVLSRVLTPSKAKLESKAVKSVRSRVVNLKERLPATMTLDALIAYLASYMEHALS
;
A
#
# COMPACT_ATOMS: atom_id res chain seq x y z
N LEU A 1 -8.82 5.61 0.32
CA LEU A 1 -8.01 6.81 0.66
C LEU A 1 -8.71 7.63 1.73
N GLU A 2 -9.97 8.00 1.51
CA GLU A 2 -10.77 8.79 2.46
C GLU A 2 -10.84 8.15 3.85
N ALA A 3 -11.08 6.84 3.96
CA ALA A 3 -11.05 6.11 5.23
C ALA A 3 -9.74 6.32 6.03
N LEU A 4 -8.59 6.35 5.36
CA LEU A 4 -7.32 6.58 6.05
C LEU A 4 -7.17 8.06 6.47
N ARG A 5 -7.70 8.99 5.66
CA ARG A 5 -7.72 10.42 5.98
C ARG A 5 -8.63 10.74 7.17
N SER A 6 -9.77 10.05 7.30
CA SER A 6 -10.67 10.22 8.47
C SER A 6 -10.06 9.69 9.77
N LEU A 7 -9.05 8.82 9.70
CA LEU A 7 -8.22 8.45 10.84
C LEU A 7 -7.09 9.46 11.14
N GLY A 8 -7.06 10.61 10.44
CA GLY A 8 -6.05 11.65 10.60
C GLY A 8 -4.72 11.34 9.92
N ILE A 9 -4.64 10.30 9.07
CA ILE A 9 -3.39 9.96 8.37
C ILE A 9 -3.26 10.85 7.14
N PRO A 10 -2.23 11.70 7.05
CA PRO A 10 -1.98 12.47 5.84
C PRO A 10 -1.58 11.51 4.72
N CYS A 11 -2.41 11.34 3.71
CA CYS A 11 -2.15 10.41 2.63
C CYS A 11 -2.66 10.91 1.28
N GLU A 12 -1.92 10.55 0.24
CA GLU A 12 -2.16 10.94 -1.15
C GLU A 12 -1.79 9.82 -2.11
N ILE A 13 -2.32 9.90 -3.33
CA ILE A 13 -1.95 9.00 -4.42
C ILE A 13 -0.69 9.56 -5.06
N SER A 14 0.32 8.71 -5.25
CA SER A 14 1.56 9.03 -5.93
C SER A 14 1.73 8.16 -7.18
N GLY A 15 1.93 8.81 -8.32
CA GLY A 15 2.01 8.12 -9.60
C GLY A 15 0.71 7.36 -9.92
N ARG A 16 0.84 6.15 -10.47
CA ARG A 16 -0.32 5.34 -10.89
C ARG A 16 -0.85 4.39 -9.81
N ASN A 17 0.02 3.95 -8.91
CA ASN A 17 -0.20 2.75 -8.11
C ASN A 17 0.13 2.92 -6.62
N ASP A 18 0.77 4.01 -6.20
CA ASP A 18 1.29 4.13 -4.84
C ASP A 18 0.36 4.99 -3.99
N LEU A 19 0.16 4.61 -2.72
CA LEU A 19 -0.30 5.56 -1.71
C LEU A 19 0.89 5.91 -0.81
N VAL A 20 1.04 7.20 -0.57
CA VAL A 20 2.13 7.77 0.22
C VAL A 20 1.60 8.61 1.36
N SER A 21 2.33 8.62 2.46
CA SER A 21 2.13 9.49 3.61
C SER A 21 3.42 10.26 3.87
N LEU A 22 3.36 11.59 3.84
CA LEU A 22 4.53 12.47 3.90
C LEU A 22 5.67 12.04 2.95
N GLY A 23 5.33 11.70 1.71
CA GLY A 23 6.29 11.26 0.69
C GLY A 23 6.87 9.85 0.87
N GLN A 24 6.43 9.08 1.87
CA GLN A 24 6.82 7.68 2.08
C GLN A 24 5.68 6.74 1.69
N LYS A 25 5.99 5.72 0.90
CA LYS A 25 5.02 4.73 0.41
C LYS A 25 4.59 3.77 1.52
N PHE A 26 3.29 3.62 1.72
CA PHE A 26 2.73 2.61 2.62
C PHE A 26 1.84 1.60 1.89
N SER A 27 1.53 1.83 0.62
CA SER A 27 0.65 0.99 -0.18
C SER A 27 1.12 0.93 -1.62
N GLY A 28 0.95 -0.21 -2.26
CA GLY A 28 1.05 -0.35 -3.71
C GLY A 28 -0.16 -1.11 -4.26
N SER A 29 -0.75 -0.62 -5.34
CA SER A 29 -1.81 -1.30 -6.08
C SER A 29 -1.31 -1.81 -7.43
N ALA A 30 -2.01 -2.81 -7.94
CA ALA A 30 -1.90 -3.23 -9.32
C ALA A 30 -3.28 -3.61 -9.84
N GLN A 31 -3.44 -3.50 -11.14
CA GLN A 31 -4.70 -3.81 -11.79
C GLN A 31 -4.47 -4.69 -13.00
N ARG A 32 -5.43 -5.59 -13.24
CA ARG A 32 -5.51 -6.40 -14.45
C ARG A 32 -6.89 -6.28 -15.06
N THR A 33 -6.94 -5.91 -16.32
CA THR A 33 -8.18 -5.83 -17.10
C THR A 33 -8.29 -7.05 -17.99
N THR A 34 -9.45 -7.71 -17.98
CA THR A 34 -9.74 -8.85 -18.85
C THR A 34 -11.18 -8.73 -19.36
N GLN A 35 -11.35 -8.63 -20.68
CA GLN A 35 -12.64 -8.39 -21.33
C GLN A 35 -13.40 -7.23 -20.64
N ASN A 36 -14.46 -7.55 -19.89
CA ASN A 36 -15.33 -6.59 -19.21
C ASN A 36 -15.15 -6.57 -17.68
N ARG A 37 -14.03 -7.09 -17.16
CA ARG A 37 -13.74 -7.14 -15.71
C ARG A 37 -12.39 -6.48 -15.41
N ILE A 38 -12.36 -5.70 -14.33
CA ILE A 38 -11.14 -5.10 -13.79
C ILE A 38 -10.91 -5.70 -12.41
N LEU A 39 -9.77 -6.37 -12.22
CA LEU A 39 -9.29 -6.78 -10.91
C LEU A 39 -8.33 -5.70 -10.40
N HIS A 40 -8.76 -4.93 -9.40
CA HIS A 40 -7.90 -4.02 -8.66
C HIS A 40 -7.53 -4.66 -7.32
N HIS A 41 -6.24 -4.74 -7.02
CA HIS A 41 -5.74 -5.22 -5.74
C HIS A 41 -4.63 -4.31 -5.24
N GLY A 42 -4.37 -4.34 -3.95
CA GLY A 42 -3.27 -3.58 -3.37
C GLY A 42 -2.84 -4.14 -2.02
N THR A 43 -1.78 -3.54 -1.50
CA THR A 43 -1.19 -3.88 -0.20
C THR A 43 -1.26 -2.67 0.73
N LEU A 44 -1.35 -2.91 2.03
CA LEU A 44 -1.12 -1.90 3.06
C LEU A 44 -0.02 -2.40 3.99
N LEU A 45 1.06 -1.65 4.13
CA LEU A 45 2.13 -1.92 5.08
C LEU A 45 1.66 -1.48 6.47
N TYR A 46 1.16 -2.41 7.27
CA TYR A 46 0.71 -2.09 8.63
C TYR A 46 1.89 -2.00 9.62
N ASN A 47 2.62 -3.10 9.79
CA ASN A 47 3.76 -3.21 10.71
C ASN A 47 4.75 -4.29 10.23
N SER A 48 5.15 -4.20 8.97
CA SER A 48 6.05 -5.15 8.31
C SER A 48 7.52 -4.85 8.64
N ASP A 49 8.37 -5.88 8.66
CA ASP A 49 9.82 -5.69 8.75
C ASP A 49 10.38 -5.10 7.43
N LEU A 50 10.63 -3.79 7.45
CA LEU A 50 11.12 -3.05 6.29
C LEU A 50 12.57 -3.42 5.92
N SER A 51 13.35 -3.96 6.86
CA SER A 51 14.71 -4.44 6.59
C SER A 51 14.68 -5.67 5.68
N VAL A 52 13.78 -6.61 5.95
CA VAL A 52 13.55 -7.79 5.11
C VAL A 52 12.98 -7.36 3.76
N LEU A 53 12.01 -6.45 3.75
CA LEU A 53 11.39 -5.95 2.52
C LEU A 53 12.44 -5.34 1.57
N SER A 54 13.31 -4.47 2.08
CA SER A 54 14.37 -3.85 1.29
C SER A 54 15.37 -4.86 0.70
N ARG A 55 15.69 -5.91 1.47
CA ARG A 55 16.58 -6.98 1.03
C ARG A 55 15.96 -7.83 -0.09
N VAL A 56 14.69 -8.21 0.07
CA VAL A 56 13.98 -9.04 -0.91
C VAL A 56 13.69 -8.28 -2.22
N LEU A 57 13.41 -6.98 -2.13
CA LEU A 57 13.14 -6.12 -3.29
C LEU A 57 14.43 -5.64 -3.99
N THR A 58 15.61 -6.07 -3.53
CA THR A 58 16.87 -5.80 -4.22
C THR A 58 17.14 -6.94 -5.22
N PRO A 59 16.87 -6.75 -6.53
CA PRO A 59 17.11 -7.80 -7.51
C PRO A 59 18.62 -8.07 -7.65
N SER A 60 18.98 -9.34 -7.87
CA SER A 60 20.34 -9.71 -8.26
C SER A 60 20.67 -9.16 -9.65
N LYS A 61 21.97 -8.93 -9.93
CA LYS A 61 22.43 -8.41 -11.24
C LYS A 61 21.88 -9.22 -12.42
N ALA A 62 21.86 -10.55 -12.31
CA ALA A 62 21.32 -11.45 -13.34
C ALA A 62 19.83 -11.25 -13.64
N LYS A 63 19.02 -10.84 -12.64
CA LYS A 63 17.56 -10.63 -12.80
C LYS A 63 17.22 -9.28 -13.46
N LEU A 64 18.17 -8.34 -13.47
CA LEU A 64 18.03 -7.05 -14.15
C LEU A 64 18.28 -7.16 -15.67
N GLU A 65 19.04 -8.16 -16.11
CA GLU A 65 19.34 -8.40 -17.53
C GLU A 65 18.15 -9.04 -18.28
N SER A 66 17.27 -9.77 -17.59
CA SER A 66 16.11 -10.44 -18.18
C SER A 66 14.83 -9.60 -18.10
N LYS A 67 14.51 -8.79 -19.12
CA LYS A 67 13.18 -8.23 -19.50
C LYS A 67 12.18 -7.76 -18.41
N ALA A 68 12.62 -7.54 -17.17
CA ALA A 68 11.74 -7.21 -16.06
C ALA A 68 11.37 -5.73 -16.10
N VAL A 69 10.07 -5.43 -15.99
CA VAL A 69 9.61 -4.06 -15.72
C VAL A 69 10.31 -3.60 -14.44
N LYS A 70 11.16 -2.57 -14.53
CA LYS A 70 11.94 -2.08 -13.39
C LYS A 70 10.97 -1.62 -12.31
N SER A 71 11.06 -2.24 -11.14
CA SER A 71 10.34 -1.78 -9.94
C SER A 71 10.84 -0.39 -9.56
N VAL A 72 9.92 0.56 -9.35
CA VAL A 72 10.28 1.89 -8.83
C VAL A 72 10.59 1.73 -7.35
N ARG A 73 11.84 2.01 -6.97
CA ARG A 73 12.25 2.00 -5.56
C ARG A 73 11.70 3.25 -4.87
N SER A 74 10.64 3.08 -4.10
CA SER A 74 10.10 4.11 -3.21
C SER A 74 10.59 3.87 -1.78
N ARG A 75 10.88 4.95 -1.04
CA ARG A 75 11.06 4.86 0.43
C ARG A 75 9.72 4.44 1.03
N VAL A 76 9.73 3.40 1.86
CA VAL A 76 8.51 2.81 2.45
C VAL A 76 8.35 3.16 3.94
N VAL A 77 7.12 3.13 4.44
CA VAL A 77 6.77 3.36 5.85
C VAL A 77 5.63 2.44 6.27
N ASN A 78 5.57 2.09 7.55
CA ASN A 78 4.46 1.35 8.14
C ASN A 78 3.35 2.30 8.62
N LEU A 79 2.09 1.92 8.40
CA LEU A 79 0.93 2.67 8.89
C LEU A 79 0.90 2.74 10.42
N LYS A 80 1.42 1.74 11.13
CA LYS A 80 1.50 1.75 12.60
C LYS A 80 2.26 2.96 13.16
N GLU A 81 3.17 3.55 12.38
CA GLU A 81 3.89 4.78 12.76
C GLU A 81 3.02 6.04 12.69
N ARG A 82 1.89 5.97 11.98
CA ARG A 82 0.99 7.09 11.69
C ARG A 82 -0.41 6.92 12.29
N LEU A 83 -0.74 5.69 12.70
CA LEU A 83 -1.99 5.35 13.35
C LEU A 83 -1.93 5.64 14.87
N PRO A 84 -3.08 5.87 15.51
CA PRO A 84 -3.17 5.85 16.97
C PRO A 84 -2.61 4.53 17.53
N ALA A 85 -1.89 4.59 18.65
CA ALA A 85 -1.27 3.41 19.26
C ALA A 85 -2.26 2.29 19.63
N THR A 86 -3.54 2.65 19.81
CA THR A 86 -4.64 1.72 20.12
C THR A 86 -5.18 0.98 18.89
N MET A 87 -4.83 1.42 17.67
CA MET A 87 -5.32 0.82 16.44
C MET A 87 -4.53 -0.46 16.12
N THR A 88 -5.15 -1.62 16.37
CA THR A 88 -4.59 -2.92 15.99
C THR A 88 -4.80 -3.21 14.49
N LEU A 89 -4.16 -4.27 13.96
CA LEU A 89 -4.38 -4.70 12.59
C LEU A 89 -5.84 -5.09 12.36
N ASP A 90 -6.42 -5.87 13.28
CA ASP A 90 -7.80 -6.33 13.17
C ASP A 90 -8.79 -5.16 13.26
N ALA A 91 -8.51 -4.18 14.14
CA ALA A 91 -9.30 -2.96 14.23
C ALA A 91 -9.23 -2.13 12.94
N LEU A 92 -8.04 -2.02 12.34
CA LEU A 92 -7.88 -1.34 11.04
C LEU A 92 -8.66 -2.07 9.94
N ILE A 93 -8.60 -3.40 9.88
CA ILE A 93 -9.34 -4.19 8.89
C ILE A 93 -10.85 -3.99 9.08
N ALA A 94 -11.35 -4.11 10.30
CA ALA A 94 -12.76 -3.91 10.61
C ALA A 94 -13.24 -2.49 10.27
N TYR A 95 -12.43 -1.49 10.60
CA TYR A 95 -12.71 -0.09 10.26
C TYR A 95 -12.80 0.13 8.75
N LEU A 96 -11.83 -0.38 7.98
CA LEU A 96 -11.83 -0.25 6.53
C LEU A 96 -13.02 -0.98 5.89
N ALA A 97 -13.37 -2.16 6.40
CA ALA A 97 -14.54 -2.92 5.95
C ALA A 97 -15.84 -2.15 6.17
N SER A 98 -16.07 -1.66 7.39
CA SER A 98 -17.25 -0.85 7.73
C SER A 98 -17.31 0.44 6.90
N TYR A 99 -16.18 1.13 6.70
CA TYR A 99 -16.14 2.33 5.86
C TYR A 99 -16.56 2.02 4.41
N MET A 100 -16.12 0.89 3.84
CA MET A 100 -16.50 0.49 2.49
C MET A 100 -17.99 0.15 2.37
N GLU A 101 -18.58 -0.51 3.38
CA GLU A 101 -20.01 -0.81 3.40
C GLU A 101 -20.84 0.48 3.40
N HIS A 102 -20.47 1.46 4.22
CA HIS A 102 -21.16 2.75 4.28
C HIS A 102 -20.93 3.65 3.05
N ALA A 103 -19.80 3.50 2.35
CA ALA A 103 -19.53 4.26 1.12
C ALA A 103 -20.30 3.73 -0.10
N LEU A 104 -20.87 2.52 -0.01
CA LEU A 104 -21.65 1.87 -1.07
C LEU A 104 -23.17 1.97 -0.86
N SER A 105 -23.60 2.47 0.30
CA SER A 105 -25.00 2.77 0.64
C SER A 105 -25.35 4.23 0.37
#